data_AF-A0A8B8G9V2-F1
#
_entry.id   AF-A0A8B8G9V2-F1
#
_cell.length_a   1.000
_cell.length_b   1.000
_cell.length_c   1.000
_cell.angle_alpha   90.00
_cell.angle_beta   90.00
_cell.angle_gamma   90.00
#
_symmetry.space_group_name_H-M   'P 1'
#
loop_
_entity.id
_entity.type
_entity.pdbx_description
1 polymer ?
#
loop_
_entity_poly.entity_id
_entity_poly.type
_entity_poly.pdbx_seq_one_letter_code
_entity_poly.pdbx_strand_id
1 'polypeptide(L)'
;MTCLRSITSTKRNLKLKSFMVITAIETIVLIYYCNTLQNTLKDVSSEVKNFLHAGLGKYSTNTVWRIFWNQFQQHYYCCGVSQSNDWFQTAWVSPMVLSSFSLFKKYIQNNNKLFISVAPLSCCRPNMTCNVFVDFTQPDLNKYYQNGCFTIISDAINSIESTKYIYFSVIIIQV
;
A
#
# COMPACT_ATOMS: atom_id res chain seq x y z
N MET A 1 30.00 41.84 -46.81
CA MET A 1 29.38 41.74 -45.46
C MET A 1 28.19 40.76 -45.38
N THR A 2 27.50 40.44 -46.48
CA THR A 2 26.34 39.55 -46.55
C THR A 2 26.65 38.05 -46.33
N CYS A 3 27.82 37.56 -46.76
CA CYS A 3 28.19 36.15 -46.63
C CYS A 3 28.44 35.71 -45.16
N LEU A 4 29.08 36.56 -44.34
CA LEU A 4 29.31 36.27 -42.90
C LEU A 4 28.01 36.17 -42.09
N ARG A 5 26.99 36.99 -42.44
CA ARG A 5 25.65 36.94 -41.81
C ARG A 5 24.88 35.66 -42.16
N SER A 6 25.04 35.14 -43.38
CA SER A 6 24.46 33.86 -43.80
C SER A 6 25.06 32.69 -43.01
N ILE A 7 26.39 32.62 -42.91
CA ILE A 7 27.10 31.53 -42.21
C ILE A 7 26.76 31.49 -40.71
N THR A 8 26.62 32.65 -40.07
CA THR A 8 26.24 32.75 -38.64
C THR A 8 24.78 32.35 -38.39
N SER A 9 23.85 32.72 -39.28
CA SER A 9 22.46 32.27 -39.25
C SER A 9 22.33 30.75 -39.39
N THR A 10 23.04 30.14 -40.35
CA THR A 10 23.02 28.69 -40.58
C THR A 10 23.59 27.90 -39.41
N LYS A 11 24.70 28.37 -38.80
CA LYS A 11 25.27 27.74 -37.59
C LYS A 11 24.32 27.83 -36.39
N ARG A 12 23.61 28.94 -36.20
CA ARG A 12 22.62 29.12 -35.14
C ARG A 12 21.41 28.19 -35.33
N ASN A 13 20.91 28.06 -36.55
CA ASN A 13 19.80 27.15 -36.87
C ASN A 13 20.19 25.67 -36.69
N LEU A 14 21.43 25.29 -37.01
CA LEU A 14 21.93 23.95 -36.78
C LEU A 14 22.03 23.64 -35.27
N LYS A 15 22.54 24.59 -34.47
CA LYS A 15 22.58 24.47 -33.00
C LYS A 15 21.20 24.35 -32.36
N LEU A 16 20.22 25.12 -32.83
CA LEU A 16 18.83 24.99 -32.35
C LEU A 16 18.25 23.62 -32.68
N LYS A 17 18.44 23.13 -33.92
CA LYS A 17 17.95 21.81 -34.32
C LYS A 17 18.61 20.69 -33.51
N SER A 18 19.91 20.76 -33.26
CA SER A 18 20.58 19.77 -32.42
C SER A 18 20.07 19.81 -30.97
N PHE A 19 19.84 20.99 -30.42
CA PHE A 19 19.28 21.14 -29.07
C PHE A 19 17.85 20.56 -28.98
N MET A 20 16.97 20.87 -29.94
CA MET A 20 15.62 20.31 -29.98
C MET A 20 15.60 18.78 -30.09
N VAL A 21 16.53 18.20 -30.86
CA VAL A 21 16.63 16.74 -30.99
C VAL A 21 17.09 16.09 -29.69
N ILE A 22 18.08 16.69 -29.01
CA ILE A 22 18.57 16.19 -27.72
C ILE A 22 17.47 16.24 -26.66
N THR A 23 16.79 17.38 -26.52
CA THR A 23 15.70 17.53 -25.53
C THR A 23 14.52 16.62 -25.84
N ALA A 24 14.20 16.38 -27.12
CA ALA A 24 13.17 15.42 -27.51
C ALA A 24 13.55 13.98 -27.11
N ILE A 25 14.80 13.57 -27.32
CA ILE A 25 15.29 12.24 -26.91
C ILE A 25 15.24 12.09 -25.39
N GLU A 26 15.75 13.07 -24.64
CA GLU A 26 15.71 13.09 -23.17
C GLU A 26 14.26 12.97 -22.66
N THR A 27 13.34 13.70 -23.26
CA THR A 27 11.90 13.64 -22.92
C THR A 27 11.32 12.24 -23.17
N ILE A 28 11.64 11.61 -24.31
CA ILE A 28 11.15 10.26 -24.63
C ILE A 28 11.67 9.23 -23.62
N VAL A 29 12.97 9.29 -23.29
CA VAL A 29 13.60 8.40 -22.31
C VAL A 29 12.93 8.55 -20.94
N LEU A 30 12.64 9.79 -20.53
CA LEU A 30 11.98 10.06 -19.25
C LEU A 30 10.53 9.57 -19.23
N ILE A 31 9.78 9.75 -20.31
CA ILE A 31 8.41 9.21 -20.42
C ILE A 31 8.45 7.68 -20.28
N TYR A 32 9.36 7.02 -20.99
CA TYR A 32 9.53 5.57 -20.90
C TYR A 32 9.87 5.13 -19.47
N TYR A 33 10.85 5.77 -18.84
CA TYR A 33 11.24 5.47 -17.45
C TYR A 33 10.07 5.68 -16.48
N CYS A 34 9.33 6.78 -16.62
CA CYS A 34 8.18 7.08 -15.75
C CYS A 34 7.06 6.03 -15.89
N ASN A 35 6.75 5.60 -17.11
CA ASN A 35 5.74 4.57 -17.33
C ASN A 35 6.17 3.23 -16.74
N THR A 36 7.43 2.83 -16.95
CA THR A 36 7.98 1.62 -16.36
C THR A 36 7.95 1.68 -14.83
N LEU A 37 8.43 2.78 -14.24
CA LEU A 37 8.41 2.99 -12.79
C LEU A 37 6.98 2.92 -12.23
N GLN A 38 6.01 3.55 -12.88
CA GLN A 38 4.61 3.53 -12.43
C GLN A 38 4.02 2.12 -12.44
N ASN A 39 4.31 1.33 -13.48
CA ASN A 39 3.87 -0.06 -13.55
C ASN A 39 4.54 -0.88 -12.43
N THR A 40 5.84 -0.73 -12.24
CA THR A 40 6.57 -1.41 -11.16
C THR A 40 6.03 -1.04 -9.77
N LEU A 41 5.73 0.24 -9.51
CA LEU A 41 5.16 0.66 -8.24
C LEU A 41 3.76 0.09 -7.99
N LYS A 42 2.92 -0.03 -9.04
CA LYS A 42 1.62 -0.71 -8.94
C LYS A 42 1.76 -2.19 -8.62
N ASP A 43 2.69 -2.87 -9.27
CA ASP A 43 2.96 -4.29 -9.04
C ASP A 43 3.45 -4.53 -7.60
N VAL A 44 4.44 -3.75 -7.14
CA VAL A 44 4.95 -3.80 -5.76
C VAL A 44 3.82 -3.50 -4.76
N SER A 45 3.00 -2.49 -5.01
CA SER A 45 1.88 -2.13 -4.15
C SER A 45 0.88 -3.29 -4.00
N SER A 46 0.54 -3.94 -5.12
CA SER A 46 -0.32 -5.15 -5.13
C SER A 46 0.32 -6.31 -4.38
N GLU A 47 1.61 -6.58 -4.61
CA GLU A 47 2.33 -7.66 -3.95
C GLU A 47 2.41 -7.45 -2.43
N VAL A 48 2.72 -6.23 -1.98
CA VAL A 48 2.72 -5.87 -0.56
C VAL A 48 1.33 -6.07 0.05
N LYS A 49 0.27 -5.65 -0.64
CA LYS A 49 -1.11 -5.87 -0.17
C LYS A 49 -1.40 -7.36 0.03
N ASN A 50 -1.03 -8.19 -0.94
CA ASN A 50 -1.20 -9.64 -0.87
C ASN A 50 -0.37 -10.27 0.25
N PHE A 51 0.87 -9.82 0.43
CA PHE A 51 1.76 -10.25 1.51
C PHE A 51 1.18 -9.94 2.89
N LEU A 52 0.59 -8.75 3.07
CA LEU A 52 -0.11 -8.38 4.30
C LEU A 52 -1.34 -9.27 4.52
N HIS A 53 -2.16 -9.52 3.51
CA HIS A 53 -3.32 -10.42 3.65
C HIS A 53 -2.90 -11.83 4.07
N ALA A 54 -1.82 -12.37 3.48
CA ALA A 54 -1.25 -13.64 3.89
C ALA A 54 -0.73 -13.61 5.35
N GLY A 55 -0.23 -12.45 5.79
CA GLY A 55 0.21 -12.20 7.16
C GLY A 55 -0.91 -12.27 8.20
N LEU A 56 -2.13 -11.82 7.86
CA LEU A 56 -3.29 -11.91 8.76
C LEU A 56 -3.54 -13.36 9.21
N GLY A 57 -3.52 -14.31 8.26
CA GLY A 57 -3.74 -15.73 8.55
C GLY A 57 -2.64 -16.38 9.39
N LYS A 58 -1.49 -15.72 9.55
CA LYS A 58 -0.35 -16.18 10.36
C LYS A 58 -0.33 -15.54 11.75
N TYR A 59 -1.26 -14.63 12.06
CA TYR A 59 -1.23 -13.85 13.29
C TYR A 59 -1.18 -14.70 14.57
N SER A 60 -2.03 -15.74 14.70
CA SER A 60 -2.03 -16.55 15.93
C SER A 60 -0.95 -17.63 15.98
N THR A 61 -0.43 -18.04 14.83
CA THR A 61 0.51 -19.17 14.70
C THR A 61 1.96 -18.74 14.60
N ASN A 62 2.23 -17.48 14.25
CA ASN A 62 3.58 -16.95 14.11
C ASN A 62 3.77 -15.68 14.95
N THR A 63 4.70 -15.74 15.92
CA THR A 63 4.99 -14.64 16.84
C THR A 63 5.48 -13.37 16.14
N VAL A 64 6.27 -13.48 15.06
CA VAL A 64 6.78 -12.32 14.32
C VAL A 64 5.62 -11.58 13.67
N TRP A 65 4.70 -12.30 13.04
CA TRP A 65 3.49 -11.71 12.44
C TRP A 65 2.59 -11.06 13.49
N ARG A 66 2.45 -11.69 14.66
CA ARG A 66 1.69 -11.12 15.77
C ARG A 66 2.28 -9.80 16.26
N ILE A 67 3.60 -9.76 16.48
CA ILE A 67 4.30 -8.55 16.93
C ILE A 67 4.18 -7.45 15.88
N PHE A 68 4.45 -7.77 14.62
CA PHE A 68 4.32 -6.85 13.49
C PHE A 68 2.93 -6.21 13.46
N TRP A 69 1.87 -7.01 13.43
CA TRP A 69 0.50 -6.49 13.34
C TRP A 69 0.13 -5.65 14.55
N ASN A 70 0.50 -6.08 15.76
CA ASN A 70 0.19 -5.32 16.97
C ASN A 70 0.86 -3.95 16.98
N GLN A 71 2.16 -3.91 16.67
CA GLN A 71 2.91 -2.66 16.64
C GLN A 71 2.43 -1.75 15.52
N PHE A 72 2.22 -2.30 14.32
CA PHE A 72 1.82 -1.52 13.16
C PHE A 72 0.43 -0.89 13.35
N GLN A 73 -0.55 -1.67 13.82
CA GLN A 73 -1.91 -1.18 14.04
C GLN A 73 -1.99 -0.12 15.13
N GLN A 74 -1.27 -0.31 16.23
CA GLN A 74 -1.26 0.65 17.34
C GLN A 74 -0.52 1.93 16.97
N HIS A 75 0.60 1.82 16.24
CA HIS A 75 1.40 2.97 15.86
C HIS A 75 0.69 3.85 14.82
N TYR A 76 0.02 3.24 13.84
CA TYR A 76 -0.63 3.96 12.74
C TYR A 76 -2.14 4.10 12.87
N TYR A 77 -2.73 3.70 14.01
CA TYR A 77 -4.17 3.80 14.27
C TYR A 77 -5.03 3.21 13.14
N CYS A 78 -4.64 2.02 12.69
CA CYS A 78 -5.25 1.32 11.56
C CYS A 78 -5.69 -0.09 11.96
N CYS A 79 -6.54 -0.73 11.14
CA CYS A 79 -6.95 -2.11 11.38
C CYS A 79 -7.14 -2.89 10.08
N GLY A 80 -6.59 -4.10 10.04
CA GLY A 80 -6.61 -4.97 8.86
C GLY A 80 -5.74 -4.44 7.73
N VAL A 81 -5.84 -5.05 6.54
CA VAL A 81 -5.08 -4.58 5.38
C VAL A 81 -5.78 -3.39 4.75
N SER A 82 -7.01 -3.60 4.29
CA SER A 82 -7.88 -2.58 3.70
C SER A 82 -8.87 -2.01 4.72
N GLN A 83 -9.32 -2.83 5.68
CA GLN A 83 -10.29 -2.45 6.72
C GLN A 83 -10.34 -3.47 7.85
N SER A 84 -10.98 -3.12 8.97
CA SER A 84 -11.11 -3.99 10.14
C SER A 84 -11.81 -5.33 9.86
N ASN A 85 -12.78 -5.32 8.94
CA ASN A 85 -13.51 -6.52 8.52
C ASN A 85 -12.62 -7.59 7.85
N ASP A 86 -11.41 -7.26 7.41
CA ASP A 86 -10.46 -8.24 6.86
C ASP A 86 -10.12 -9.34 7.89
N TRP A 87 -10.09 -8.98 9.18
CA TRP A 87 -9.89 -9.94 10.26
C TRP A 87 -11.06 -10.92 10.37
N PHE A 88 -12.28 -10.50 10.08
CA PHE A 88 -13.46 -11.36 10.20
C PHE A 88 -13.53 -12.37 9.05
N GLN A 89 -12.95 -11.99 7.92
CA GLN A 89 -12.84 -12.81 6.71
C GLN A 89 -11.57 -13.65 6.66
N THR A 90 -10.73 -13.58 7.71
CA THR A 90 -9.48 -14.34 7.79
C THR A 90 -9.56 -15.36 8.92
N ALA A 91 -9.14 -16.60 8.66
CA ALA A 91 -8.98 -17.62 9.69
C ALA A 91 -7.68 -17.39 10.48
N TRP A 92 -7.65 -16.33 11.29
CA TRP A 92 -6.43 -15.87 11.96
C TRP A 92 -6.24 -16.43 13.37
N VAL A 93 -7.26 -17.03 14.00
CA VAL A 93 -7.19 -17.62 15.35
C VAL A 93 -6.83 -19.10 15.29
N SER A 94 -5.95 -19.52 16.20
CA SER A 94 -5.46 -20.89 16.26
C SER A 94 -6.56 -21.85 16.73
N PRO A 95 -6.76 -22.98 16.05
CA PRO A 95 -7.66 -24.06 16.48
C PRO A 95 -7.44 -24.52 17.92
N MET A 96 -6.19 -24.43 18.42
CA MET A 96 -5.81 -24.87 19.75
C MET A 96 -6.33 -23.95 20.87
N VAL A 97 -6.51 -22.65 20.59
CA VAL A 97 -7.14 -21.70 21.53
C VAL A 97 -8.65 -21.90 21.57
N LEU A 98 -9.21 -22.56 20.56
CA LEU A 98 -10.65 -22.75 20.37
C LEU A 98 -11.14 -24.06 21.00
N SER A 99 -10.28 -25.08 21.08
CA SER A 99 -10.61 -26.37 21.69
C SER A 99 -10.78 -26.32 23.22
N SER A 100 -10.24 -25.28 23.89
CA SER A 100 -10.39 -25.07 25.32
C SER A 100 -11.73 -24.47 25.73
N PHE A 101 -12.53 -23.98 24.76
CA PHE A 101 -13.79 -23.30 25.02
C PHE A 101 -14.96 -24.10 24.42
N SER A 102 -15.85 -24.57 25.28
CA SER A 102 -17.06 -25.34 24.90
C SER A 102 -17.99 -24.60 23.94
N LEU A 103 -17.92 -23.26 23.88
CA LEU A 103 -18.70 -22.37 23.00
C LEU A 103 -18.35 -22.51 21.50
N PHE A 104 -17.17 -23.04 21.14
CA PHE A 104 -16.71 -23.07 19.74
C PHE A 104 -17.13 -24.32 18.95
N LYS A 105 -17.75 -25.32 19.60
CA LYS A 105 -18.25 -26.53 18.92
C LYS A 105 -19.30 -26.24 17.84
N LYS A 106 -19.93 -25.05 17.85
CA LYS A 106 -21.01 -24.68 16.92
C LYS A 106 -20.54 -24.07 15.58
N TYR A 107 -19.27 -23.67 15.46
CA TYR A 107 -18.78 -22.89 14.30
C TYR A 107 -17.75 -23.60 13.42
N ILE A 108 -17.47 -24.89 13.66
CA ILE A 108 -16.65 -25.70 12.76
C ILE A 108 -17.48 -26.07 11.53
N GLN A 109 -17.55 -25.17 10.55
CA GLN A 109 -18.16 -25.49 9.26
C GLN A 109 -17.46 -24.78 8.09
N ASN A 110 -16.23 -25.23 7.82
CA ASN A 110 -15.69 -25.57 6.49
C ASN A 110 -14.16 -25.75 6.60
N ASN A 111 -13.66 -26.93 6.22
CA ASN A 111 -12.22 -27.18 5.97
C ASN A 111 -11.25 -26.83 7.13
N ASN A 112 -11.60 -27.10 8.40
CA ASN A 112 -10.76 -26.86 9.59
C ASN A 112 -10.31 -25.40 9.82
N LYS A 113 -10.90 -24.42 9.13
CA LYS A 113 -10.61 -22.99 9.31
C LYS A 113 -11.78 -22.30 9.99
N LEU A 114 -11.54 -21.68 11.14
CA LEU A 114 -12.55 -20.94 11.87
C LEU A 114 -12.49 -19.46 11.49
N PHE A 115 -13.60 -18.91 11.00
CA PHE A 115 -13.79 -17.47 10.83
C PHE A 115 -14.54 -16.94 12.04
N ILE A 116 -13.96 -15.93 12.69
CA ILE A 116 -14.57 -15.28 13.84
C ILE A 116 -14.73 -13.80 13.54
N SER A 117 -15.89 -13.24 13.93
CA SER A 117 -16.21 -11.84 13.73
C SER A 117 -15.53 -10.94 14.77
N VAL A 118 -14.21 -11.08 14.92
CA VAL A 118 -13.43 -10.30 15.88
C VAL A 118 -12.04 -10.01 15.34
N ALA A 119 -11.52 -8.85 15.70
CA ALA A 119 -10.20 -8.36 15.34
C ALA A 119 -9.28 -8.36 16.57
N PRO A 120 -7.96 -8.35 16.37
CA PRO A 120 -6.99 -8.18 17.46
C PRO A 120 -7.26 -6.95 18.33
N LEU A 121 -6.92 -7.02 19.62
CA LEU A 121 -7.06 -5.89 20.55
C LEU A 121 -6.26 -4.65 20.12
N SER A 122 -5.18 -4.83 19.35
CA SER A 122 -4.38 -3.76 18.74
C SER A 122 -5.17 -2.89 17.74
N CYS A 123 -6.28 -3.40 17.19
CA CYS A 123 -7.22 -2.63 16.37
C CYS A 123 -8.22 -1.78 17.17
N CYS A 124 -8.29 -1.94 18.49
CA CYS A 124 -9.31 -1.29 19.30
C CYS A 124 -9.05 0.21 19.42
N ARG A 125 -10.09 1.01 19.25
CA ARG A 125 -10.01 2.46 19.45
C ARG A 125 -9.83 2.80 20.93
N PRO A 126 -9.19 3.94 21.25
CA PRO A 126 -9.14 4.43 22.62
C PRO A 126 -10.58 4.61 23.16
N ASN A 127 -10.79 4.28 24.44
CA ASN A 127 -12.08 4.39 25.13
C ASN A 127 -13.19 3.45 24.64
N MET A 128 -12.89 2.50 23.75
CA MET A 128 -13.82 1.43 23.37
C MET A 128 -13.48 0.14 24.12
N THR A 129 -14.50 -0.63 24.50
CA THR A 129 -14.33 -1.98 25.05
C THR A 129 -14.46 -3.01 23.94
N CYS A 130 -13.33 -3.41 23.37
CA CYS A 130 -13.26 -4.55 22.46
C CYS A 130 -13.08 -5.82 23.29
N ASN A 131 -14.12 -6.63 23.43
CA ASN A 131 -14.01 -7.89 24.14
C ASN A 131 -13.97 -9.01 23.12
N VAL A 132 -12.78 -9.59 22.96
CA VAL A 132 -12.55 -10.63 21.95
C VAL A 132 -13.49 -11.83 22.12
N PHE A 133 -14.05 -12.02 23.31
CA PHE A 133 -14.85 -13.17 23.69
C PHE A 133 -16.38 -12.92 23.75
N VAL A 134 -16.82 -11.66 23.73
CA VAL A 134 -18.26 -11.30 23.81
C VAL A 134 -18.78 -10.82 22.45
N ASP A 135 -17.92 -10.20 21.65
CA ASP A 135 -18.27 -9.61 20.35
C ASP A 135 -18.47 -10.66 19.22
N PHE A 136 -18.53 -11.96 19.53
CA PHE A 136 -18.68 -13.05 18.53
C PHE A 136 -20.02 -13.08 17.81
N THR A 137 -21.08 -12.55 18.42
CA THR A 137 -22.44 -12.68 17.89
C THR A 137 -22.76 -11.62 16.84
N GLN A 138 -22.24 -10.39 17.01
CA GLN A 138 -22.28 -9.33 16.01
C GLN A 138 -21.07 -8.40 16.19
N PRO A 139 -20.20 -8.27 15.18
CA PRO A 139 -19.08 -7.35 15.25
C PRO A 139 -19.57 -5.90 15.20
N ASP A 140 -19.41 -5.15 16.28
CA ASP A 140 -19.55 -3.70 16.24
C ASP A 140 -18.28 -3.10 15.61
N LEU A 141 -18.32 -2.90 14.30
CA LEU A 141 -17.22 -2.34 13.53
C LEU A 141 -16.75 -0.98 14.10
N ASN A 142 -17.63 -0.20 14.74
CA ASN A 142 -17.30 1.14 15.25
C ASN A 142 -16.28 1.14 16.39
N LYS A 143 -16.11 0.00 17.06
CA LYS A 143 -15.13 -0.19 18.14
C LYS A 143 -13.68 -0.21 17.63
N TYR A 144 -13.49 -0.51 16.35
CA TYR A 144 -12.16 -0.67 15.73
C TYR A 144 -11.78 0.55 14.89
N TYR A 145 -10.47 0.70 14.61
CA TYR A 145 -10.02 1.63 13.58
C TYR A 145 -10.63 1.26 12.23
N GLN A 146 -11.12 2.28 11.50
CA GLN A 146 -11.77 2.08 10.20
C GLN A 146 -10.77 2.08 9.04
N ASN A 147 -9.63 2.75 9.21
CA ASN A 147 -8.61 2.86 8.17
C ASN A 147 -7.84 1.56 8.05
N GLY A 148 -7.70 1.05 6.83
CA GLY A 148 -6.82 -0.08 6.53
C GLY A 148 -5.35 0.30 6.65
N CYS A 149 -4.54 -0.59 7.20
CA CYS A 149 -3.11 -0.34 7.38
C CYS A 149 -2.33 -0.23 6.07
N PHE A 150 -2.87 -0.76 4.97
CA PHE A 150 -2.26 -0.62 3.64
C PHE A 150 -2.27 0.82 3.13
N THR A 151 -3.23 1.65 3.56
CA THR A 151 -3.32 3.05 3.13
C THR A 151 -2.02 3.81 3.44
N ILE A 152 -1.44 3.57 4.62
CA ILE A 152 -0.16 4.14 5.06
C ILE A 152 0.98 3.81 4.09
N ILE A 153 1.01 2.57 3.59
CA ILE A 153 2.04 2.11 2.66
C ILE A 153 1.76 2.64 1.25
N SER A 154 0.50 2.59 0.81
CA SER A 154 0.13 3.11 -0.51
C SER A 154 0.39 4.60 -0.62
N ASP A 155 0.17 5.37 0.45
CA ASP A 155 0.44 6.81 0.47
C ASP A 155 1.94 7.10 0.34
N ALA A 156 2.79 6.31 1.01
CA ALA A 156 4.23 6.39 0.84
C ALA A 156 4.68 6.04 -0.59
N ILE A 157 4.09 5.00 -1.20
CA ILE A 157 4.35 4.62 -2.60
C ILE A 157 3.90 5.72 -3.56
N ASN A 158 2.70 6.27 -3.37
CA ASN A 158 2.13 7.33 -4.21
C ASN A 158 2.93 8.64 -4.08
N SER A 159 3.52 8.92 -2.90
CA SER A 159 4.42 10.05 -2.72
C SER A 159 5.65 9.95 -3.63
N ILE A 160 6.15 8.75 -3.93
CA ILE A 160 7.27 8.54 -4.86
C ILE A 160 6.85 8.94 -6.29
N GLU A 161 5.63 8.59 -6.69
CA GLU A 161 5.06 8.96 -8.00
C GLU A 161 4.97 10.48 -8.18
N SER A 162 4.67 11.24 -7.11
CA SER A 162 4.55 12.70 -7.17
C SER A 162 5.86 13.43 -7.54
N THR A 163 7.02 12.81 -7.31
CA THR A 163 8.36 13.33 -7.69
C THR A 163 8.49 13.53 -9.21
N LYS A 164 7.70 12.80 -10.00
CA LYS A 164 7.59 12.90 -11.47
C LYS A 164 7.28 14.33 -11.94
N TYR A 165 6.31 14.98 -11.29
CA TYR A 165 5.82 16.29 -11.73
C TYR A 165 6.83 17.41 -11.52
N ILE A 166 7.65 17.29 -10.48
CA ILE A 166 8.71 18.26 -10.18
C ILE A 166 9.81 18.20 -11.26
N TYR A 167 10.23 17.00 -11.67
CA TYR A 167 11.25 16.83 -12.71
C TYR A 167 10.78 17.29 -14.10
N PHE A 168 9.54 16.98 -14.49
CA PHE A 168 8.97 17.48 -15.76
C PHE A 168 8.87 19.01 -15.80
N SER A 169 8.55 19.63 -14.66
CA SER A 169 8.47 21.09 -14.54
C SER A 169 9.83 21.75 -14.74
N VAL A 170 10.93 21.14 -14.23
CA VAL A 170 12.30 21.65 -14.42
C VAL A 170 12.73 21.60 -15.89
N ILE A 171 12.36 20.56 -16.64
CA ILE A 171 12.71 20.43 -18.05
C ILE A 171 11.98 21.46 -18.92
N ILE A 172 10.69 21.71 -18.62
CA ILE A 172 9.91 22.75 -19.34
C ILE A 172 10.49 24.15 -19.11
N ILE A 173 11.04 24.43 -17.92
CA ILE A 173 11.65 25.73 -17.60
C ILE A 173 13.01 25.92 -18.30
N GLN A 174 13.68 24.84 -18.72
CA GLN A 174 14.98 24.90 -19.42
C GLN A 174 14.87 25.05 -20.95
N VAL A 175 13.66 24.98 -21.51
CA VAL A 175 13.36 25.19 -22.94
C VAL A 175 12.87 26.61 -23.18
#